data_AF-R6DQ14-F1
#
_entry.id   AF-R6DQ14-F1
#
_cell.length_a   1.000
_cell.length_b   1.000
_cell.length_c   1.000
_cell.angle_alpha   90.00
_cell.angle_beta   90.00
_cell.angle_gamma   90.00
#
_symmetry.space_group_name_H-M   'P 1'
#
loop_
_entity.id
_entity.type
_entity.pdbx_description
1 polymer ?
#
loop_
_entity_poly.entity_id
_entity_poly.type
_entity_poly.pdbx_seq_one_letter_code
_entity_poly.pdbx_strand_id
1 'polypeptide(L)'
;MDCLKRIIFIVVDDIDKNRTEVYNYDNGGNILSTKVYPLTWGSLSGVTATDTTTYTYGDSNWKDKLTAYGSTQLTYDAIGNPLTYRGYTLTWQNGRQLASMQLMQMRIEFTYDVD
;
A
#
# COMPACT_ATOMS: atom_id res chain seq x y z
N MET A 1 -23.52 14.67 -15.31
CA MET A 1 -22.24 15.40 -15.35
C MET A 1 -21.22 14.49 -14.65
N ASP A 2 -20.58 13.62 -15.43
CA ASP A 2 -19.53 12.76 -14.90
C ASP A 2 -18.28 13.61 -14.70
N CYS A 3 -18.05 14.03 -13.46
CA CYS A 3 -16.76 14.56 -13.07
C CYS A 3 -15.73 13.44 -13.26
N LEU A 4 -14.93 13.54 -14.31
CA LEU A 4 -13.74 12.71 -14.53
C LEU A 4 -12.91 12.75 -13.25
N LYS A 5 -12.98 11.69 -12.45
CA LYS A 5 -12.07 11.47 -11.33
C LYS A 5 -10.67 11.46 -11.94
N ARG A 6 -9.90 12.51 -11.65
CA ARG A 6 -8.53 12.67 -12.14
C ARG A 6 -7.69 11.60 -11.43
N ILE A 7 -7.52 10.46 -12.08
CA ILE A 7 -6.60 9.40 -11.63
C ILE A 7 -5.21 9.81 -12.11
N ILE A 8 -4.24 9.83 -11.19
CA ILE A 8 -2.85 10.14 -11.51
C ILE A 8 -2.16 8.83 -11.87
N PHE A 9 -1.51 8.80 -13.02
CA PHE A 9 -0.76 7.66 -13.53
C PHE A 9 0.72 8.02 -13.57
N ILE A 10 1.56 7.24 -12.91
CA ILE A 10 3.03 7.33 -13.01
C ILE A 10 3.52 6.05 -13.66
N VAL A 11 4.29 6.18 -14.73
CA VAL A 11 4.95 5.07 -15.43
C VAL A 11 6.45 5.22 -15.21
N VAL A 12 7.10 4.14 -14.79
CA VAL A 12 8.53 4.09 -14.52
C VAL A 12 9.13 2.91 -15.28
N ASP A 13 10.08 3.19 -16.16
CA ASP A 13 10.90 2.16 -16.80
C ASP A 13 12.14 1.89 -15.93
N ASP A 14 12.12 0.78 -15.22
CA ASP A 14 13.19 0.36 -14.31
C ASP A 14 14.11 -0.63 -15.05
N ILE A 15 15.13 -0.05 -15.69
CA ILE A 15 16.07 -0.78 -16.57
C ILE A 15 16.85 -1.82 -15.76
N ASP A 16 17.20 -1.53 -14.50
CA ASP A 16 17.98 -2.42 -13.65
C ASP A 16 17.20 -3.69 -13.28
N LYS A 17 15.88 -3.57 -13.09
CA LYS A 17 14.99 -4.71 -12.89
C LYS A 17 14.38 -5.25 -14.19
N ASN A 18 14.72 -4.68 -15.35
CA ASN A 18 14.20 -5.03 -16.67
C ASN A 18 12.65 -5.09 -16.72
N ARG A 19 11.99 -4.06 -16.19
CA ARG A 19 10.51 -3.97 -16.17
C ARG A 19 10.00 -2.54 -16.29
N THR A 20 8.72 -2.41 -16.67
CA THR A 20 7.97 -1.16 -16.59
C THR A 20 6.95 -1.27 -15.45
N GLU A 21 6.93 -0.29 -14.55
CA GLU A 21 6.05 -0.24 -13.38
C GLU A 21 5.03 0.90 -13.54
N VAL A 22 3.76 0.63 -13.30
CA VAL A 22 2.67 1.62 -13.35
C VAL A 22 2.04 1.77 -11.97
N TYR A 23 1.97 3.01 -11.50
CA TYR A 23 1.39 3.40 -10.22
C TYR A 23 0.16 4.29 -10.47
N ASN A 24 -0.98 3.86 -9.96
CA ASN A 24 -2.26 4.57 -10.10
C ASN A 24 -2.64 5.17 -8.76
N TYR A 25 -3.05 6.43 -8.74
CA TYR A 25 -3.48 7.12 -7.53
C TYR A 25 -4.83 7.79 -7.70
N ASP A 26 -5.58 7.92 -6.60
CA ASP A 26 -6.73 8.82 -6.56
C ASP A 26 -6.29 10.29 -6.50
N ASN A 27 -7.26 11.21 -6.56
CA ASN A 27 -6.99 12.65 -6.53
C ASN A 27 -6.52 13.15 -5.14
N GLY A 28 -6.62 12.32 -4.10
CA GLY A 28 -6.10 12.58 -2.76
C GLY A 28 -4.66 12.12 -2.56
N GLY A 29 -4.08 11.44 -3.54
CA GLY A 29 -2.73 10.89 -3.48
C GLY A 29 -2.65 9.47 -2.89
N ASN A 30 -3.78 8.82 -2.63
CA ASN A 30 -3.79 7.43 -2.21
C ASN A 30 -3.49 6.52 -3.40
N ILE A 31 -2.58 5.57 -3.23
CA ILE A 31 -2.30 4.58 -4.27
C ILE A 31 -3.47 3.62 -4.43
N LEU A 32 -3.93 3.38 -5.66
CA LEU A 32 -5.03 2.47 -5.97
C LEU A 32 -4.53 1.14 -6.54
N SER A 33 -3.42 1.16 -7.28
CA SER A 33 -2.77 -0.08 -7.75
C SER A 33 -1.33 0.13 -8.16
N THR A 34 -0.51 -0.91 -7.97
CA THR A 34 0.75 -1.11 -8.70
C THR A 34 0.56 -2.19 -9.75
N LYS A 35 1.18 -2.01 -10.91
CA LYS A 35 1.26 -3.04 -11.96
C LYS A 35 2.68 -3.14 -12.47
N VAL A 36 3.15 -4.36 -12.64
CA VAL A 36 4.45 -4.65 -13.24
C VAL A 36 4.23 -5.26 -14.62
N TYR A 37 4.98 -4.78 -15.60
CA TYR A 37 4.99 -5.27 -16.97
C TYR A 37 6.42 -5.65 -17.37
N PRO A 38 6.60 -6.52 -18.38
CA PRO A 38 7.89 -6.63 -19.05
C PRO A 38 8.34 -5.26 -19.55
N LEU A 39 9.65 -4.98 -19.53
CA LEU A 39 10.19 -3.70 -20.00
C LEU A 39 9.72 -3.43 -21.43
N THR A 40 9.12 -2.25 -21.63
CA THR A 40 8.67 -1.81 -22.94
C THR A 40 9.01 -0.34 -23.13
N TRP A 41 9.31 0.03 -24.37
CA TRP A 41 9.53 1.43 -24.77
C TRP A 41 8.32 2.01 -25.52
N GLY A 42 7.29 1.18 -25.74
CA GLY A 42 6.09 1.52 -26.48
C GLY A 42 4.85 1.53 -25.60
N SER A 43 3.68 1.61 -26.25
CA SER A 43 2.40 1.55 -25.55
C SER A 43 2.24 0.25 -24.74
N LEU A 44 1.64 0.36 -23.56
CA LEU A 44 1.22 -0.79 -22.74
C LEU A 44 -0.12 -1.40 -23.20
N SER A 45 -0.75 -0.85 -24.24
CA SER A 45 -1.99 -1.39 -24.80
C SER A 45 -1.80 -2.82 -25.29
N GLY A 46 -2.61 -3.75 -24.79
CA GLY A 46 -2.49 -5.18 -25.11
C GLY A 46 -1.35 -5.93 -24.41
N VAL A 47 -0.50 -5.23 -23.64
CA VAL A 47 0.54 -5.89 -22.82
C VAL A 47 -0.10 -6.38 -21.52
N THR A 48 0.14 -7.64 -21.17
CA THR A 48 -0.35 -8.22 -19.92
C THR A 48 0.61 -7.90 -18.78
N ALA A 49 0.07 -7.42 -17.65
CA ALA A 49 0.86 -7.22 -16.44
C ALA A 49 1.31 -8.58 -15.88
N THR A 50 2.57 -8.69 -15.47
CA THR A 50 3.11 -9.87 -14.78
C THR A 50 2.79 -9.89 -13.30
N ASP A 51 2.56 -8.72 -12.71
CA ASP A 51 2.09 -8.59 -11.32
C ASP A 51 1.12 -7.41 -11.20
N THR A 52 0.17 -7.51 -10.28
CA THR A 52 -0.79 -6.46 -9.96
C THR A 52 -1.15 -6.53 -8.49
N THR A 53 -0.92 -5.43 -7.76
CA THR A 53 -1.44 -5.26 -6.41
C THR A 53 -2.44 -4.11 -6.39
N THR A 54 -3.63 -4.34 -5.85
CA THR A 54 -4.67 -3.32 -5.66
C THR A 54 -4.70 -2.84 -4.22
N TYR A 55 -5.09 -1.60 -4.00
CA TYR A 55 -5.17 -0.96 -2.68
C TYR A 55 -6.56 -0.34 -2.51
N THR A 56 -7.19 -0.53 -1.36
CA THR A 56 -8.57 -0.09 -1.10
C THR A 56 -8.67 0.72 0.18
N TYR A 57 -9.60 1.68 0.18
CA TYR A 57 -9.83 2.64 1.26
C TYR A 57 -11.32 2.71 1.54
N GLY A 58 -11.81 1.75 2.33
CA GLY A 58 -13.24 1.58 2.62
C GLY A 58 -13.75 2.32 3.86
N ASP A 59 -12.86 2.99 4.61
CA ASP A 59 -13.25 3.72 5.83
C ASP A 59 -13.94 5.04 5.46
N SER A 60 -15.14 5.27 6.01
CA SER A 60 -15.94 6.45 5.70
C SER A 60 -15.45 7.71 6.41
N ASN A 61 -14.73 7.57 7.52
CA ASN A 61 -14.25 8.68 8.32
C ASN A 61 -12.82 9.07 7.91
N TRP A 62 -11.98 8.08 7.59
CA TRP A 62 -10.58 8.28 7.24
C TRP A 62 -10.33 7.85 5.80
N LYS A 63 -10.48 8.80 4.87
CA LYS A 63 -10.39 8.55 3.42
C LYS A 63 -9.03 8.02 2.95
N ASP A 64 -7.98 8.24 3.71
CA ASP A 64 -6.60 7.80 3.47
C ASP A 64 -6.22 6.52 4.25
N LYS A 65 -7.15 5.93 5.01
CA LYS A 65 -6.92 4.69 5.73
C LYS A 65 -7.00 3.48 4.79
N LEU A 66 -5.86 2.84 4.56
CA LEU A 66 -5.76 1.62 3.75
C LEU A 66 -6.51 0.45 4.41
N THR A 67 -7.63 -0.01 3.84
CA THR A 67 -8.40 -1.11 4.41
C THR A 67 -7.99 -2.49 3.87
N ALA A 68 -7.43 -2.54 2.65
CA ALA A 68 -6.88 -3.78 2.10
C ALA A 68 -5.79 -3.52 1.05
N TYR A 69 -4.83 -4.45 0.92
CA TYR A 69 -3.92 -4.54 -0.22
C TYR A 69 -3.94 -5.97 -0.80
N GLY A 70 -4.05 -6.09 -2.12
CA GLY A 70 -4.34 -7.36 -2.78
C GLY A 70 -5.58 -8.03 -2.16
N SER A 71 -5.42 -9.28 -1.74
CA SER A 71 -6.45 -10.04 -1.01
C SER A 71 -6.37 -9.88 0.52
N THR A 72 -5.39 -9.13 1.04
CA THR A 72 -5.16 -9.01 2.49
C THR A 72 -5.93 -7.83 3.06
N GLN A 73 -6.87 -8.10 3.96
CA GLN A 73 -7.55 -7.08 4.75
C GLN A 73 -6.65 -6.62 5.91
N LEU A 74 -6.65 -5.31 6.20
CA LEU A 74 -5.99 -4.77 7.39
C LEU A 74 -7.02 -4.52 8.49
N THR A 75 -6.59 -4.74 9.72
CA THR A 75 -7.36 -4.42 10.92
C THR A 75 -6.66 -3.32 11.70
N TYR A 76 -7.41 -2.59 12.50
CA TYR A 76 -6.95 -1.38 13.17
C TYR A 76 -7.47 -1.33 14.60
N ASP A 77 -6.71 -0.70 15.50
CA ASP A 77 -7.22 -0.31 16.81
C ASP A 77 -8.16 0.90 16.72
N ALA A 78 -8.70 1.32 17.87
CA ALA A 78 -9.68 2.40 17.96
C ALA A 78 -9.14 3.78 17.52
N ILE A 79 -7.82 3.99 17.50
CA ILE A 79 -7.18 5.26 17.13
C ILE A 79 -6.49 5.21 15.76
N GLY A 80 -6.69 4.11 15.02
CA GLY A 80 -6.27 3.95 13.64
C GLY A 80 -4.87 3.39 13.46
N ASN A 81 -4.27 2.76 14.47
CA ASN A 81 -3.02 2.04 14.26
C ASN A 81 -3.30 0.65 13.65
N PRO A 82 -2.56 0.21 12.62
CA PRO A 82 -2.76 -1.12 12.04
C PRO A 82 -2.35 -2.22 13.02
N LEU A 83 -3.18 -3.24 13.19
CA LEU A 83 -2.90 -4.42 14.01
C LEU A 83 -2.22 -5.53 13.23
N THR A 84 -2.35 -5.51 11.89
CA THR A 84 -1.70 -6.45 10.97
C THR A 84 -1.08 -5.73 9.78
N TYR A 85 0.13 -6.15 9.37
CA TYR A 85 0.76 -5.66 8.14
C TYR A 85 1.75 -6.68 7.60
N ARG A 86 1.62 -7.07 6.32
CA ARG A 86 2.54 -8.01 5.64
C ARG A 86 2.82 -9.30 6.43
N GLY A 87 1.79 -9.84 7.06
CA GLY A 87 1.88 -11.06 7.87
C GLY A 87 2.36 -10.85 9.32
N TYR A 88 2.78 -9.64 9.68
CA TYR A 88 3.12 -9.31 11.06
C TYR A 88 1.88 -8.92 11.86
N THR A 89 1.83 -9.36 13.12
CA THR A 89 0.98 -8.76 14.15
C THR A 89 1.73 -7.59 14.79
N LEU A 90 1.07 -6.45 14.93
CA LEU A 90 1.63 -5.21 15.47
C LEU A 90 1.03 -4.91 16.85
N THR A 91 1.87 -4.59 17.82
CA THR A 91 1.44 -4.14 19.15
C THR A 91 1.86 -2.69 19.34
N TRP A 92 0.93 -1.84 19.77
CA TRP A 92 1.15 -0.42 19.99
C TRP A 92 1.11 -0.10 21.48
N GLN A 93 1.88 0.90 21.89
CA GLN A 93 1.89 1.46 23.23
C GLN A 93 1.89 2.98 23.18
N ASN A 94 1.57 3.63 24.30
CA ASN A 94 1.60 5.08 24.44
C ASN A 94 0.92 5.83 23.28
N GLY A 95 -0.21 5.31 22.81
CA GLY A 95 -0.91 5.81 21.63
C GLY A 95 -0.31 5.27 20.33
N ARG A 96 0.64 5.99 19.73
CA ARG A 96 1.14 5.75 18.36
C ARG A 96 2.57 5.22 18.30
N GLN A 97 3.12 4.71 19.40
CA GLN A 97 4.43 4.09 19.42
C GLN A 97 4.29 2.58 19.15
N LEU A 98 4.97 2.09 18.11
CA LEU A 98 4.95 0.66 17.80
C LEU A 98 5.84 -0.08 18.81
N ALA A 99 5.26 -0.86 19.71
CA ALA A 99 6.01 -1.59 20.73
C ALA A 99 6.69 -2.84 20.15
N SER A 100 5.97 -3.61 19.32
CA SER A 100 6.54 -4.84 18.74
C SER A 100 5.89 -5.27 17.44
N MET A 101 6.64 -6.03 16.65
CA MET A 101 6.19 -6.79 15.48
C MET A 101 6.45 -8.27 15.70
N GLN A 102 5.45 -9.12 15.44
CA GLN A 102 5.54 -10.57 15.56
C GLN A 102 5.26 -11.24 14.21
N LEU A 103 6.15 -12.13 13.78
CA LEU A 103 5.93 -13.05 12.65
C LEU A 103 6.34 -14.47 13.07
N MET A 104 5.36 -15.36 13.21
CA MET A 104 5.57 -16.73 13.70
C MET A 104 6.31 -16.74 15.05
N GLN A 105 7.57 -17.21 15.12
CA GLN A 105 8.39 -17.23 16.33
C GLN A 105 9.31 -15.99 16.46
N MET A 106 9.43 -15.17 15.41
CA MET A 106 10.28 -13.99 15.41
C MET A 106 9.54 -12.80 16.01
N ARG A 107 10.16 -12.19 17.02
CA ARG A 107 9.68 -10.96 17.67
C ARG A 107 10.72 -9.86 17.54
N ILE A 108 10.27 -8.68 17.12
CA ILE A 108 11.07 -7.46 17.05
C ILE A 108 10.41 -6.48 18.03
N GLU A 109 11.20 -5.95 18.96
CA GLU A 109 10.76 -4.95 19.93
C GLU A 109 11.41 -3.61 19.64
N PHE A 110 10.67 -2.53 19.89
CA PHE A 110 11.15 -1.17 19.70
C PHE A 110 11.06 -0.39 21.01
N THR A 111 12.09 0.38 21.27
CA THR A 111 12.13 1.35 22.37
C THR A 111 12.28 2.75 21.79
N TYR A 112 11.75 3.72 22.51
CA TYR A 112 11.78 5.12 22.10
C TYR A 112 12.40 5.92 23.22
N ASP A 113 13.25 6.88 22.86
CA ASP A 113 13.68 7.89 23.79
C ASP A 113 12.48 8.78 24.16
N VAL A 114 12.56 9.41 25.33
CA VAL A 114 11.70 10.54 25.64
C VAL A 114 12.26 11.76 24.91
N ASP A 115 11.40 12.48 24.20
CA ASP A 115 11.77 13.73 23.51
C ASP A 115 12.34 14.79 24.47
#